data_AF-A0A1V4EI16-F1
#
_entry.id   AF-A0A1V4EI16-F1
#
_cell.length_a   1.000
_cell.length_b   1.000
_cell.length_c   1.000
_cell.angle_alpha   90.00
_cell.angle_beta   90.00
_cell.angle_gamma   90.00
#
_symmetry.space_group_name_H-M   'P 1'
#
loop_
_entity.id
_entity.type
_entity.pdbx_description
1 polymer ?
#
loop_
_entity_poly.entity_id
_entity_poly.type
_entity_poly.pdbx_seq_one_letter_code
_entity_poly.pdbx_strand_id
1 'polypeptide(L)'
;MTPMTDQYERSAEFVDIMLAAHWSALAPGLVEALHGSVGPIVDVGAGGGHGTRVIAQAVPDAEVVAVEPSPALRSVLLARVNESPELRDRVTVLPDGLLHAELPPQVGAVVAMNVIGHFTPAERHVVWDLLIRRLLPAGRAVVNLQPPAAPVQVPQARFSDLRIGRRRYEGWGRAEPAGPDQITWHMTYRTFQDGHLTEETAVEYAWWVLGEDRLKAELGEHGLRLDPTGPAELGMYVITRAPEQPGVAVTADARVCVGAGQCVLAAPDVFDQDAETGLVVLLDEAPPTPLADAVRRAAHRCPSGAVTVRNEVR
;
A
#
# COMPACT_ATOMS: atom_id res chain seq x y z
N MET A 1 -9.94 -21.00 11.39
CA MET A 1 -8.66 -20.27 11.23
C MET A 1 -7.58 -21.29 10.96
N THR A 2 -7.06 -21.34 9.75
CA THR A 2 -5.75 -21.96 9.50
C THR A 2 -4.75 -21.16 10.36
N PRO A 3 -3.92 -21.79 11.20
CA PRO A 3 -2.91 -21.06 11.96
C PRO A 3 -2.04 -20.29 10.97
N MET A 4 -1.89 -18.97 11.16
CA MET A 4 -0.89 -18.21 10.41
C MET A 4 0.47 -18.79 10.74
N THR A 5 1.17 -19.34 9.75
CA THR A 5 2.54 -19.78 9.92
C THR A 5 3.41 -18.53 10.09
N ASP A 6 4.11 -18.41 11.21
CA ASP A 6 5.06 -17.31 11.43
C ASP A 6 6.28 -17.51 10.52
N GLN A 7 6.31 -16.80 9.40
CA GLN A 7 7.42 -16.86 8.45
C GLN A 7 8.75 -16.43 9.07
N TYR A 8 8.73 -15.64 10.15
CA TYR A 8 9.93 -15.10 10.78
C TYR A 8 10.43 -15.92 11.97
N GLU A 9 9.73 -16.99 12.37
CA GLU A 9 10.02 -17.76 13.60
C GLU A 9 11.52 -18.07 13.78
N ARG A 10 12.19 -18.51 12.70
CA ARG A 10 13.62 -18.91 12.72
C ARG A 10 14.60 -17.75 12.54
N SER A 11 14.11 -16.55 12.25
CA SER A 11 14.92 -15.41 11.80
C SER A 11 14.68 -14.12 12.59
N ALA A 12 13.65 -14.10 13.43
CA ALA A 12 13.17 -12.90 14.10
C ALA A 12 14.27 -12.21 14.95
N GLU A 13 15.18 -12.99 15.54
CA GLU A 13 16.32 -12.46 16.29
C GLU A 13 17.26 -11.58 15.45
N PHE A 14 17.32 -11.80 14.14
CA PHE A 14 18.19 -11.06 13.22
C PHE A 14 17.47 -9.88 12.56
N VAL A 15 16.18 -10.06 12.24
CA VAL A 15 15.38 -9.10 11.46
C VAL A 15 15.42 -7.70 12.09
N ASP A 16 15.16 -7.59 13.40
CA ASP A 16 15.10 -6.29 14.06
C ASP A 16 16.44 -5.53 14.04
N ILE A 17 17.54 -6.21 14.38
CA ILE A 17 18.87 -5.57 14.44
C ILE A 17 19.41 -5.23 13.05
N MET A 18 19.07 -6.01 12.02
CA MET A 18 19.53 -5.79 10.65
C MET A 18 18.74 -4.69 9.93
N LEU A 19 17.49 -4.48 10.31
CA LEU A 19 16.67 -3.38 9.78
C LEU A 19 16.96 -2.03 10.44
N ALA A 20 17.65 -1.98 11.59
CA ALA A 20 17.89 -0.73 12.31
C ALA A 20 18.61 0.35 11.47
N ALA A 21 19.64 -0.03 10.69
CA ALA A 21 20.34 0.90 9.82
C ALA A 21 19.46 1.37 8.65
N HIS A 22 18.66 0.48 8.08
CA HIS A 22 17.69 0.80 7.03
C HIS A 22 16.64 1.79 7.53
N TRP A 23 16.12 1.60 8.74
CA TRP A 23 15.18 2.53 9.38
C TRP A 23 15.79 3.90 9.64
N SER A 24 17.08 3.98 9.94
CA SER A 24 17.77 5.28 10.09
C SER A 24 17.76 6.09 8.78
N ALA A 25 17.82 5.42 7.62
CA ALA A 25 17.70 6.07 6.32
C ALA A 25 16.24 6.42 5.96
N LEU A 26 15.28 5.56 6.30
CA LEU A 26 13.85 5.76 6.01
C LEU A 26 13.19 6.82 6.91
N ALA A 27 13.67 6.98 8.14
CA ALA A 27 13.00 7.79 9.15
C ALA A 27 12.74 9.25 8.73
N PRO A 28 13.71 10.00 8.16
CA PRO A 28 13.45 11.38 7.75
C PRO A 28 12.33 11.50 6.70
N GLY A 29 12.31 10.61 5.70
CA GLY A 29 11.27 10.59 4.67
C GLY A 29 9.90 10.21 5.22
N LEU A 30 9.85 9.32 6.22
CA LEU A 30 8.59 8.97 6.89
C LEU A 30 8.06 10.12 7.76
N VAL A 31 8.94 10.82 8.48
CA VAL A 31 8.57 12.01 9.27
C VAL A 31 7.96 13.09 8.37
N GLU A 32 8.60 13.37 7.23
CA GLU A 32 8.09 14.32 6.24
C GLU A 32 6.73 13.88 5.69
N ALA A 33 6.58 12.62 5.29
CA ALA A 33 5.34 12.08 4.77
C ALA A 33 4.17 12.18 5.77
N LEU A 34 4.46 12.00 7.07
CA LEU A 34 3.46 12.07 8.14
C LEU A 34 3.18 13.49 8.64
N HIS A 35 3.94 14.50 8.21
CA HIS A 35 3.81 15.87 8.70
C HIS A 35 2.35 16.38 8.57
N GLY A 36 1.79 16.88 9.67
CA GLY A 36 0.42 17.41 9.71
C GLY A 36 -0.68 16.34 9.61
N SER A 37 -0.35 15.05 9.78
CA SER A 37 -1.37 14.01 9.96
C SER A 37 -2.11 14.21 11.28
N VAL A 38 -3.41 13.90 11.29
CA VAL A 38 -4.28 14.02 12.46
C VAL A 38 -5.10 12.75 12.63
N GLY A 39 -5.41 12.38 13.87
CA GLY A 39 -6.13 11.13 14.18
C GLY A 39 -5.21 9.91 14.30
N PRO A 40 -5.77 8.71 14.55
CA PRO A 40 -4.99 7.50 14.80
C PRO A 40 -4.10 7.12 13.61
N ILE A 41 -2.89 6.62 13.88
CA ILE A 41 -1.95 6.13 12.87
C ILE A 41 -1.80 4.61 13.00
N VAL A 42 -1.98 3.88 11.90
CA VAL A 42 -1.78 2.42 11.88
C VAL A 42 -0.39 2.10 11.34
N ASP A 43 0.43 1.39 12.11
CA ASP A 43 1.73 0.86 11.71
C ASP A 43 1.57 -0.63 11.35
N VAL A 44 1.58 -0.94 10.06
CA VAL A 44 1.31 -2.28 9.53
C VAL A 44 2.62 -3.03 9.41
N GLY A 45 2.67 -4.26 9.94
CA GLY A 45 3.89 -5.06 9.96
C GLY A 45 4.98 -4.36 10.78
N ALA A 46 4.61 -3.91 11.98
CA ALA A 46 5.44 -3.06 12.82
C ALA A 46 6.80 -3.70 13.19
N GLY A 47 6.93 -5.03 13.04
CA GLY A 47 8.14 -5.77 13.32
C GLY A 47 8.54 -5.61 14.78
N GLY A 48 9.82 -5.31 15.03
CA GLY A 48 10.28 -4.96 16.37
C GLY A 48 9.95 -3.53 16.81
N GLY A 49 9.34 -2.69 15.96
CA GLY A 49 8.86 -1.35 16.35
C GLY A 49 9.80 -0.17 16.07
N HIS A 50 10.76 -0.31 15.14
CA HIS A 50 11.57 0.84 14.69
C HIS A 50 10.67 1.90 14.02
N GLY A 51 9.80 1.48 13.11
CA GLY A 51 8.82 2.34 12.46
C GLY A 51 7.84 2.99 13.43
N THR A 52 7.30 2.20 14.37
CA THR A 52 6.40 2.67 15.43
C THR A 52 6.98 3.85 16.21
N ARG A 53 8.28 3.82 16.53
CA ARG A 53 8.96 4.93 17.20
C ARG A 53 9.05 6.18 16.34
N VAL A 54 9.37 6.02 15.05
CA VAL A 54 9.43 7.13 14.10
C VAL A 54 8.05 7.78 13.95
N ILE A 55 6.99 6.96 13.85
CA ILE A 55 5.60 7.42 13.77
C ILE A 55 5.21 8.22 15.01
N ALA A 56 5.46 7.67 16.20
CA ALA A 56 5.12 8.33 17.46
C ALA A 56 5.85 9.67 17.63
N GLN A 57 7.11 9.77 17.19
CA GLN A 57 7.87 11.01 17.19
C GLN A 57 7.36 12.02 16.14
N ALA A 58 6.96 11.55 14.96
CA ALA A 58 6.48 12.41 13.88
C ALA A 58 5.11 13.02 14.19
N VAL A 59 4.24 12.30 14.90
CA VAL A 59 2.88 12.72 15.22
C VAL A 59 2.63 12.61 16.73
N PRO A 60 3.23 13.51 17.55
CA PRO A 60 3.33 13.37 18.99
C PRO A 60 2.04 13.59 19.76
N ASP A 61 0.88 13.62 19.10
CA ASP A 61 -0.47 13.67 19.72
C ASP A 61 -1.40 12.53 19.26
N ALA A 62 -0.98 11.72 18.27
CA ALA A 62 -1.79 10.64 17.73
C ALA A 62 -1.65 9.30 18.49
N GLU A 63 -2.78 8.62 18.69
CA GLU A 63 -2.78 7.18 18.97
C GLU A 63 -2.04 6.42 17.83
N VAL A 64 -1.27 5.41 18.19
CA VAL A 64 -0.62 4.52 17.23
C VAL A 64 -1.12 3.10 17.43
N VAL A 65 -1.65 2.47 16.37
CA VAL A 65 -2.05 1.07 16.36
C VAL A 65 -1.03 0.27 15.57
N ALA A 66 -0.16 -0.45 16.26
CA ALA A 66 0.88 -1.28 15.66
C ALA A 66 0.40 -2.72 15.46
N VAL A 67 0.39 -3.19 14.22
CA VAL A 67 -0.10 -4.52 13.82
C VAL A 67 1.10 -5.39 13.47
N GLU A 68 1.33 -6.46 14.24
CA GLU A 68 2.45 -7.37 14.01
C GLU A 68 2.04 -8.84 14.26
N PRO A 69 1.94 -9.67 13.21
CA PRO A 69 1.53 -11.06 13.35
C PRO A 69 2.57 -11.98 14.00
N SER A 70 3.88 -11.76 13.79
CA SER A 70 4.94 -12.62 14.34
C SER A 70 5.05 -12.44 15.86
N PRO A 71 4.84 -13.49 16.67
CA PRO A 71 5.00 -13.39 18.12
C PRO A 71 6.41 -12.98 18.55
N ALA A 72 7.44 -13.41 17.82
CA ALA A 72 8.83 -13.11 18.15
C ALA A 72 9.15 -11.61 17.92
N LEU A 73 8.77 -11.06 16.76
CA LEU A 73 8.95 -9.63 16.48
C LEU A 73 8.06 -8.76 17.39
N ARG A 74 6.81 -9.18 17.61
CA ARG A 74 5.89 -8.50 18.52
C ARG A 74 6.42 -8.46 19.95
N SER A 75 7.16 -9.47 20.40
CA SER A 75 7.82 -9.46 21.72
C SER A 75 8.88 -8.35 21.83
N VAL A 76 9.65 -8.13 20.75
CA VAL A 76 10.61 -7.02 20.67
C VAL A 76 9.89 -5.67 20.66
N LEU A 77 8.81 -5.55 19.87
CA LEU A 77 7.97 -4.35 19.83
C LEU A 77 7.38 -4.01 21.20
N LEU A 78 6.81 -4.99 21.89
CA LEU A 78 6.23 -4.79 23.23
C LEU A 78 7.30 -4.34 24.24
N ALA A 79 8.48 -4.95 24.22
CA ALA A 79 9.60 -4.53 25.08
C ALA A 79 9.99 -3.07 24.80
N ARG A 80 10.15 -2.71 23.52
CA ARG A 80 10.53 -1.37 23.06
C ARG A 80 9.48 -0.30 23.39
N VAL A 81 8.20 -0.60 23.22
CA VAL A 81 7.09 0.27 23.63
C VAL A 81 7.11 0.44 25.15
N ASN A 82 7.29 -0.65 25.90
CA ASN A 82 7.28 -0.63 27.36
C ASN A 82 8.42 0.18 27.99
N GLU A 83 9.55 0.34 27.31
CA GLU A 83 10.68 1.15 27.76
C GLU A 83 10.39 2.67 27.78
N SER A 84 9.36 3.14 27.06
CA SER A 84 8.98 4.55 27.01
C SER A 84 7.59 4.78 27.62
N PRO A 85 7.46 5.57 28.71
CA PRO A 85 6.15 5.95 29.25
C PRO A 85 5.21 6.57 28.21
N GLU A 86 5.75 7.45 27.35
CA GLU A 86 5.00 8.09 26.28
C GLU A 86 4.45 7.07 25.27
N LEU A 87 5.25 6.08 24.87
CA LEU A 87 4.79 5.04 23.95
C LEU A 87 3.77 4.12 24.61
N ARG A 88 3.97 3.76 25.88
CA ARG A 88 3.02 2.91 26.63
C ARG A 88 1.62 3.49 26.69
N ASP A 89 1.50 4.80 26.80
CA ASP A 89 0.21 5.47 26.93
C ASP A 89 -0.55 5.56 25.59
N ARG A 90 0.11 5.30 24.46
CA ARG A 90 -0.41 5.66 23.12
C ARG A 90 -0.34 4.56 22.08
N VAL A 91 0.48 3.54 22.28
CA VAL A 91 0.70 2.47 21.31
C VAL A 91 -0.13 1.26 21.70
N THR A 92 -1.12 0.94 20.89
CA THR A 92 -1.87 -0.33 20.96
C THR A 92 -1.21 -1.34 20.03
N VAL A 93 -0.84 -2.52 20.54
CA VAL A 93 -0.21 -3.58 19.75
C VAL A 93 -1.19 -4.71 19.48
N LEU A 94 -1.46 -4.99 18.20
CA LEU A 94 -2.38 -6.03 17.74
C LEU A 94 -1.61 -7.23 17.15
N PRO A 95 -2.02 -8.48 17.46
CA PRO A 95 -1.29 -9.69 17.05
C PRO A 95 -1.71 -10.26 15.68
N ASP A 96 -2.60 -9.57 14.95
CA ASP A 96 -3.19 -10.05 13.71
C ASP A 96 -2.47 -9.54 12.46
N GLY A 97 -2.83 -10.06 11.29
CA GLY A 97 -2.51 -9.42 10.01
C GLY A 97 -3.43 -8.25 9.70
N LEU A 98 -3.01 -7.31 8.84
CA LEU A 98 -3.77 -6.10 8.51
C LEU A 98 -5.24 -6.36 8.15
N LEU A 99 -5.50 -7.40 7.35
CA LEU A 99 -6.85 -7.72 6.84
C LEU A 99 -7.80 -8.29 7.91
N HIS A 100 -7.28 -8.62 9.09
CA HIS A 100 -8.03 -9.23 10.19
C HIS A 100 -7.99 -8.39 11.48
N ALA A 101 -7.06 -7.45 11.59
CA ALA A 101 -6.90 -6.60 12.76
C ALA A 101 -8.13 -5.70 13.01
N GLU A 102 -8.47 -5.50 14.28
CA GLU A 102 -9.51 -4.56 14.70
C GLU A 102 -9.00 -3.12 14.67
N LEU A 103 -9.08 -2.49 13.50
CA LEU A 103 -8.58 -1.13 13.27
C LEU A 103 -9.60 -0.05 13.67
N PRO A 104 -9.14 1.15 14.07
CA PRO A 104 -10.00 2.31 14.26
C PRO A 104 -10.88 2.60 13.03
N PRO A 105 -12.14 3.05 13.21
CA PRO A 105 -13.09 3.23 12.11
C PRO A 105 -12.61 4.26 11.09
N GLN A 106 -11.90 5.30 11.55
CA GLN A 106 -11.21 6.26 10.71
C GLN A 106 -9.78 6.47 11.21
N VAL A 107 -8.85 6.63 10.28
CA VAL A 107 -7.41 6.76 10.57
C VAL A 107 -6.83 7.96 9.82
N GLY A 108 -5.92 8.66 10.48
CA GLY A 108 -5.15 9.77 9.93
C GLY A 108 -4.12 9.30 8.93
N ALA A 109 -3.41 8.23 9.28
CA ALA A 109 -2.52 7.58 8.34
C ALA A 109 -2.39 6.07 8.55
N VAL A 110 -1.93 5.40 7.49
CA VAL A 110 -1.51 3.99 7.50
C VAL A 110 -0.08 3.91 6.99
N VAL A 111 0.82 3.30 7.73
CA VAL A 111 2.23 3.13 7.35
C VAL A 111 2.50 1.65 7.13
N ALA A 112 3.00 1.28 5.96
CA ALA A 112 3.30 -0.11 5.60
C ALA A 112 4.67 -0.18 4.91
N MET A 113 5.73 -0.03 5.72
CA MET A 113 7.11 0.00 5.25
C MET A 113 7.69 -1.41 5.18
N ASN A 114 8.15 -1.83 4.01
CA ASN A 114 8.69 -3.17 3.72
C ASN A 114 7.66 -4.29 3.92
N VAL A 115 6.39 -4.00 3.63
CA VAL A 115 5.26 -4.91 3.91
C VAL A 115 4.48 -5.31 2.68
N ILE A 116 4.32 -4.41 1.70
CA ILE A 116 3.34 -4.59 0.61
C ILE A 116 3.54 -5.87 -0.22
N GLY A 117 4.78 -6.37 -0.36
CA GLY A 117 5.05 -7.62 -1.07
C GLY A 117 4.65 -8.90 -0.32
N HIS A 118 4.20 -8.82 0.94
CA HIS A 118 3.58 -9.96 1.62
C HIS A 118 2.15 -10.23 1.14
N PHE A 119 1.49 -9.23 0.54
CA PHE A 119 0.13 -9.38 0.04
C PHE A 119 0.14 -9.88 -1.41
N THR A 120 -0.68 -10.89 -1.66
CA THR A 120 -1.03 -11.28 -3.03
C THR A 120 -1.67 -10.11 -3.79
N PRO A 121 -1.68 -10.12 -5.14
CA PRO A 121 -2.35 -9.08 -5.91
C PRO A 121 -3.82 -8.87 -5.50
N ALA A 122 -4.55 -9.97 -5.25
CA ALA A 122 -5.94 -9.90 -4.80
C ALA A 122 -6.08 -9.25 -3.41
N GLU A 123 -5.21 -9.62 -2.46
CA GLU A 123 -5.20 -9.02 -1.12
C GLU A 123 -4.84 -7.54 -1.14
N ARG A 124 -3.94 -7.10 -2.05
CA ARG A 124 -3.63 -5.67 -2.20
C ARG A 124 -4.85 -4.85 -2.60
N HIS A 125 -5.70 -5.34 -3.50
CA HIS A 125 -6.96 -4.64 -3.79
C HIS A 125 -7.85 -4.51 -2.54
N VAL A 126 -7.89 -5.53 -1.67
CA VAL A 126 -8.59 -5.43 -0.37
C VAL A 126 -7.96 -4.38 0.55
N VAL A 127 -6.63 -4.25 0.53
CA VAL A 127 -5.90 -3.19 1.25
C VAL A 127 -6.26 -1.80 0.70
N TRP A 128 -6.29 -1.60 -0.62
CA TRP A 128 -6.66 -0.32 -1.25
C TRP A 128 -8.10 0.06 -0.93
N ASP A 129 -9.00 -0.90 -1.00
CA ASP A 129 -10.39 -0.80 -0.54
C ASP A 129 -10.49 -0.42 0.95
N LEU A 130 -9.62 -0.95 1.80
CA LEU A 130 -9.55 -0.59 3.22
C LEU A 130 -9.10 0.87 3.38
N LEU A 131 -8.08 1.31 2.63
CA LEU A 131 -7.58 2.69 2.67
C LEU A 131 -8.68 3.68 2.29
N ILE A 132 -9.37 3.48 1.17
CA ILE A 132 -10.43 4.39 0.71
C ILE A 132 -11.64 4.41 1.66
N ARG A 133 -11.86 3.37 2.46
CA ARG A 133 -12.93 3.37 3.47
C ARG A 133 -12.53 4.04 4.78
N ARG A 134 -11.28 3.87 5.23
CA ARG A 134 -10.85 4.27 6.58
C ARG A 134 -10.05 5.56 6.64
N LEU A 135 -9.34 5.96 5.58
CA LEU A 135 -8.56 7.20 5.61
C LEU A 135 -9.48 8.41 5.83
N LEU A 136 -9.10 9.33 6.71
CA LEU A 136 -9.72 10.66 6.76
C LEU A 136 -9.64 11.36 5.38
N PRO A 137 -10.45 12.40 5.12
CA PRO A 137 -10.38 13.13 3.85
C PRO A 137 -8.99 13.67 3.52
N ALA A 138 -8.26 14.16 4.53
CA ALA A 138 -6.85 14.60 4.43
C ALA A 138 -5.84 13.51 4.87
N GLY A 139 -6.34 12.29 5.09
CA GLY A 139 -5.54 11.15 5.50
C GLY A 139 -4.72 10.59 4.36
N ARG A 140 -3.68 9.82 4.70
CA ARG A 140 -2.73 9.27 3.75
C ARG A 140 -2.21 7.90 4.16
N ALA A 141 -1.75 7.09 3.21
CA ALA A 141 -0.90 5.95 3.53
C ALA A 141 0.54 6.21 3.07
N VAL A 142 1.51 5.60 3.74
CA VAL A 142 2.93 5.66 3.37
C VAL A 142 3.42 4.24 3.16
N VAL A 143 3.99 3.99 1.99
CA VAL A 143 4.53 2.68 1.59
C VAL A 143 5.91 2.85 0.98
N ASN A 144 6.66 1.76 0.86
CA ASN A 144 7.83 1.73 0.00
C ASN A 144 7.90 0.45 -0.82
N LEU A 145 8.54 0.55 -1.99
CA LEU A 145 8.77 -0.56 -2.89
C LEU A 145 10.23 -0.99 -2.77
N GLN A 146 10.45 -2.28 -2.50
CA GLN A 146 11.77 -2.86 -2.49
C GLN A 146 12.10 -3.47 -3.86
N PRO A 147 13.32 -3.28 -4.38
CA PRO A 147 13.76 -4.02 -5.56
C PRO A 147 13.86 -5.53 -5.24
N PRO A 148 13.60 -6.40 -6.23
CA PRO A 148 13.27 -6.09 -7.61
C PRO A 148 11.77 -5.80 -7.85
N ALA A 149 11.48 -4.97 -8.85
CA ALA A 149 10.11 -4.63 -9.28
C ALA A 149 9.46 -5.70 -10.19
N ALA A 150 10.23 -6.72 -10.60
CA ALA A 150 9.82 -7.80 -11.48
C ALA A 150 10.45 -9.11 -10.98
N PRO A 151 9.91 -10.29 -11.34
CA PRO A 151 10.43 -11.56 -10.84
C PRO A 151 11.70 -11.91 -11.61
N VAL A 152 12.83 -11.41 -11.09
CA VAL A 152 14.16 -11.61 -11.66
C VAL A 152 15.05 -12.31 -10.65
N GLN A 153 16.09 -12.97 -11.15
CA GLN A 153 17.10 -13.55 -10.29
C GLN A 153 17.93 -12.43 -9.64
N VAL A 154 18.08 -12.50 -8.32
CA VAL A 154 18.97 -11.64 -7.54
C VAL A 154 20.18 -12.47 -7.11
N PRO A 155 21.41 -12.10 -7.51
CA PRO A 155 22.60 -12.83 -7.13
C PRO A 155 22.83 -12.75 -5.61
N GLN A 156 23.55 -13.72 -5.07
CA GLN A 156 23.88 -13.73 -3.66
C GLN A 156 24.73 -12.51 -3.29
N ALA A 157 24.21 -11.72 -2.35
CA ALA A 157 24.85 -10.53 -1.83
C ALA A 157 24.72 -10.47 -0.30
N ARG A 158 25.59 -9.68 0.33
CA ARG A 158 25.50 -9.38 1.76
C ARG A 158 24.71 -8.09 1.94
N PHE A 159 23.55 -8.18 2.57
CA PHE A 159 22.65 -7.06 2.81
C PHE A 159 22.88 -6.39 4.16
N SER A 160 23.44 -7.10 5.13
CA SER A 160 23.75 -6.55 6.45
C SER A 160 25.06 -7.11 7.00
N ASP A 161 25.77 -6.24 7.73
CA ASP A 161 27.00 -6.55 8.44
C ASP A 161 27.09 -5.62 9.64
N LEU A 162 26.88 -6.15 10.85
CA LEU A 162 26.86 -5.35 12.06
C LEU A 162 27.55 -6.06 13.22
N ARG A 163 27.92 -5.29 14.25
CA ARG A 163 28.61 -5.79 15.44
C ARG A 163 27.91 -5.32 16.70
N ILE A 164 27.64 -6.27 17.61
CA ILE A 164 27.12 -6.01 18.95
C ILE A 164 28.14 -6.59 19.94
N GLY A 165 28.87 -5.71 20.62
CA GLY A 165 29.96 -6.11 21.52
C GLY A 165 31.05 -6.92 20.79
N ARG A 166 31.24 -8.18 21.18
CA ARG A 166 32.20 -9.12 20.57
C ARG A 166 31.60 -9.99 19.47
N ARG A 167 30.29 -9.89 19.24
CA ARG A 167 29.58 -10.64 18.21
C ARG A 167 29.41 -9.82 16.94
N ARG A 168 29.64 -10.44 15.79
CA ARG A 168 29.36 -9.87 14.47
C ARG A 168 28.28 -10.71 13.81
N TYR A 169 27.35 -10.04 13.14
CA TYR A 169 26.20 -10.64 12.48
C TYR A 169 26.24 -10.25 11.00
N GLU A 170 26.10 -11.22 10.11
CA GLU A 170 25.96 -10.99 8.68
C GLU A 170 24.63 -11.53 8.19
N GLY A 171 23.94 -10.76 7.36
CA GLY A 171 22.75 -11.20 6.61
C GLY A 171 23.06 -11.23 5.13
N TRP A 172 22.92 -12.40 4.53
CA TRP A 172 23.10 -12.66 3.11
C TRP A 172 21.76 -13.01 2.49
N GLY A 173 21.59 -12.67 1.22
CA GLY A 173 20.40 -13.08 0.49
C GLY A 173 20.62 -13.19 -1.00
N ARG A 174 19.80 -14.04 -1.62
CA ARG A 174 19.62 -14.18 -3.06
C ARG A 174 18.14 -14.43 -3.34
N ALA A 175 17.69 -14.22 -4.56
CA ALA A 175 16.32 -14.53 -4.92
C ALA A 175 16.22 -15.16 -6.31
N GLU A 176 15.16 -15.92 -6.53
CA GLU A 176 14.83 -16.49 -7.84
C GLU A 176 13.33 -16.35 -8.13
N PRO A 177 12.93 -16.25 -9.41
CA PRO A 177 11.53 -16.22 -9.80
C PRO A 177 10.78 -17.48 -9.33
N ALA A 178 9.64 -17.28 -8.66
CA ALA A 178 8.76 -18.34 -8.18
C ALA A 178 7.39 -18.34 -8.88
N GLY A 179 7.19 -17.42 -9.82
CA GLY A 179 5.95 -17.26 -10.58
C GLY A 179 6.00 -16.00 -11.46
N PRO A 180 4.87 -15.63 -12.09
CA PRO A 180 4.80 -14.46 -12.97
C PRO A 180 4.95 -13.13 -12.23
N ASP A 181 4.66 -13.10 -10.93
CA ASP A 181 4.65 -11.89 -10.09
C ASP A 181 5.33 -12.13 -8.72
N GLN A 182 6.09 -13.23 -8.58
CA GLN A 182 6.62 -13.66 -7.29
C GLN A 182 8.08 -14.09 -7.39
N ILE A 183 8.84 -13.82 -6.33
CA ILE A 183 10.17 -14.36 -6.08
C ILE A 183 10.19 -15.12 -4.75
N THR A 184 11.11 -16.08 -4.64
CA THR A 184 11.50 -16.66 -3.36
C THR A 184 12.85 -16.08 -2.95
N TRP A 185 12.88 -15.38 -1.82
CA TRP A 185 14.12 -14.97 -1.17
C TRP A 185 14.70 -16.14 -0.39
N HIS A 186 15.98 -16.38 -0.58
CA HIS A 186 16.79 -17.33 0.17
C HIS A 186 17.76 -16.53 1.04
N MET A 187 17.51 -16.48 2.35
CA MET A 187 18.27 -15.67 3.29
C MET A 187 19.17 -16.56 4.16
N THR A 188 20.36 -16.07 4.47
CA THR A 188 21.32 -16.74 5.37
C THR A 188 21.87 -15.76 6.38
N TYR A 189 21.67 -16.04 7.65
CA TYR A 189 22.15 -15.26 8.78
C TYR A 189 23.33 -15.97 9.42
N ARG A 190 24.43 -15.25 9.65
CA ARG A 190 25.64 -15.80 10.26
C ARG A 190 26.04 -15.00 11.48
N THR A 191 26.33 -15.70 12.58
CA THR A 191 26.84 -15.09 13.81
C THR A 191 28.28 -15.53 14.02
N PHE A 192 29.14 -14.56 14.30
CA PHE A 192 30.55 -14.75 14.61
C PHE A 192 30.85 -14.27 16.02
N GLN A 193 31.66 -15.03 16.77
CA GLN A 193 32.22 -14.66 18.07
C GLN A 193 33.72 -14.54 17.92
N ASP A 194 34.27 -13.34 18.16
CA ASP A 194 35.72 -13.09 18.06
C ASP A 194 36.33 -13.54 16.72
N GLY A 195 35.60 -13.30 15.63
CA GLY A 195 36.00 -13.66 14.27
C GLY A 195 35.71 -15.10 13.85
N HIS A 196 35.26 -15.97 14.74
CA HIS A 196 34.93 -17.37 14.43
C HIS A 196 33.42 -17.53 14.22
N LEU A 197 33.01 -18.20 13.14
CA LEU A 197 31.60 -18.52 12.89
C LEU A 197 31.09 -19.47 13.97
N THR A 198 30.02 -19.08 14.67
CA THR A 198 29.40 -19.87 15.73
C THR A 198 28.03 -20.40 15.36
N GLU A 199 27.32 -19.72 14.45
CA GLU A 199 25.95 -20.08 14.07
C GLU A 199 25.65 -19.63 12.64
N GLU A 200 24.87 -20.42 11.93
CA GLU A 200 24.36 -20.13 10.60
C GLU A 200 22.89 -20.59 10.49
N THR A 201 22.01 -19.68 10.08
CA THR A 201 20.57 -19.94 9.93
C THR A 201 20.12 -19.57 8.53
N ALA A 202 19.52 -20.53 7.82
CA ALA A 202 18.93 -20.33 6.50
C ALA A 202 17.39 -20.42 6.54
N VAL A 203 16.75 -19.50 5.83
CA VAL A 203 15.28 -19.38 5.72
C VAL A 203 14.87 -18.91 4.33
N GLU A 204 13.61 -19.14 3.97
CA GLU A 204 13.03 -18.72 2.70
C GLU A 204 11.80 -17.84 2.94
N TYR A 205 11.62 -16.82 2.09
CA TYR A 205 10.44 -15.95 2.10
C TYR A 205 9.84 -15.82 0.71
N ALA A 206 8.52 -15.97 0.60
CA ALA A 206 7.81 -15.62 -0.62
C ALA A 206 7.56 -14.10 -0.66
N TRP A 207 7.77 -13.48 -1.82
CA TRP A 207 7.56 -12.04 -1.99
C TRP A 207 6.93 -11.73 -3.34
N TRP A 208 5.81 -11.02 -3.31
CA TRP A 208 5.14 -10.51 -4.51
C TRP A 208 5.83 -9.21 -4.95
N VAL A 209 6.42 -9.25 -6.14
CA VAL A 209 7.12 -8.09 -6.70
C VAL A 209 6.11 -7.04 -7.18
N LEU A 210 6.43 -5.78 -6.96
CA LEU A 210 5.57 -4.67 -7.33
C LEU A 210 6.42 -3.47 -7.74
N GLY A 211 6.22 -3.02 -8.99
CA GLY A 211 6.79 -1.78 -9.50
C GLY A 211 5.83 -0.59 -9.34
N GLU A 212 6.38 0.62 -9.47
CA GLU A 212 5.64 1.88 -9.33
C GLU A 212 4.44 1.97 -10.28
N ASP A 213 4.64 1.64 -11.56
CA ASP A 213 3.56 1.72 -12.58
C ASP A 213 2.36 0.83 -12.23
N ARG A 214 2.64 -0.39 -11.74
CA ARG A 214 1.58 -1.32 -11.32
C ARG A 214 0.92 -0.86 -10.03
N LEU A 215 1.69 -0.39 -9.04
CA LEU A 215 1.13 0.19 -7.82
C LEU A 215 0.20 1.36 -8.15
N LYS A 216 0.63 2.26 -9.03
CA LYS A 216 -0.17 3.40 -9.50
C LYS A 216 -1.46 2.95 -10.21
N ALA A 217 -1.38 1.92 -11.06
CA ALA A 217 -2.56 1.37 -11.73
C ALA A 217 -3.55 0.76 -10.72
N GLU A 218 -3.09 -0.11 -9.82
CA GLU A 218 -3.92 -0.74 -8.78
C GLU A 218 -4.59 0.30 -7.88
N LEU A 219 -3.88 1.37 -7.50
CA LEU A 219 -4.44 2.46 -6.69
C LEU A 219 -5.48 3.30 -7.45
N GLY A 220 -5.24 3.58 -8.74
CA GLY A 220 -6.14 4.36 -9.57
C GLY A 220 -7.52 3.72 -9.71
N GLU A 221 -7.59 2.39 -9.79
CA GLU A 221 -8.85 1.62 -9.81
C GLU A 221 -9.70 1.84 -8.54
N HIS A 222 -9.07 2.23 -7.43
CA HIS A 222 -9.69 2.43 -6.11
C HIS A 222 -9.91 3.91 -5.77
N GLY A 223 -9.68 4.82 -6.71
CA GLY A 223 -9.79 6.26 -6.46
C GLY A 223 -8.70 6.81 -5.55
N LEU A 224 -7.52 6.18 -5.57
CA LEU A 224 -6.34 6.60 -4.82
C LEU A 224 -5.26 7.15 -5.78
N ARG A 225 -4.46 8.08 -5.28
CA ARG A 225 -3.32 8.68 -6.00
C ARG A 225 -2.03 8.32 -5.30
N LEU A 226 -1.00 8.03 -6.10
CA LEU A 226 0.37 7.76 -5.64
C LEU A 226 1.26 8.96 -5.96
N ASP A 227 1.98 9.47 -4.96
CA ASP A 227 2.98 10.53 -5.11
C ASP A 227 4.30 10.06 -4.44
N PRO A 228 5.48 10.25 -5.04
CA PRO A 228 6.75 9.92 -4.40
C PRO A 228 7.04 10.84 -3.21
N THR A 229 7.79 10.34 -2.22
CA THR A 229 8.23 11.13 -1.06
C THR A 229 9.65 10.74 -0.64
N GLY A 230 10.39 11.67 -0.04
CA GLY A 230 11.77 11.43 0.39
C GLY A 230 12.74 11.13 -0.77
N PRO A 231 13.93 10.60 -0.46
CA PRO A 231 14.94 10.24 -1.47
C PRO A 231 14.46 9.11 -2.40
N ALA A 232 14.68 9.27 -3.71
CA ALA A 232 14.18 8.36 -4.74
C ALA A 232 14.70 6.92 -4.59
N GLU A 233 15.94 6.76 -4.10
CA GLU A 233 16.57 5.46 -3.86
C GLU A 233 15.90 4.64 -2.77
N LEU A 234 15.10 5.28 -1.90
CA LEU A 234 14.34 4.59 -0.85
C LEU A 234 12.98 4.07 -1.36
N GLY A 235 12.57 4.49 -2.56
CA GLY A 235 11.34 4.05 -3.21
C GLY A 235 10.11 4.27 -2.34
N MET A 236 10.03 5.40 -1.64
CA MET A 236 8.93 5.74 -0.73
C MET A 236 7.85 6.52 -1.45
N TYR A 237 6.59 6.24 -1.10
CA TYR A 237 5.43 6.87 -1.69
C TYR A 237 4.37 7.20 -0.66
N VAL A 238 3.67 8.31 -0.90
CA VAL A 238 2.44 8.68 -0.22
C VAL A 238 1.26 8.33 -1.10
N ILE A 239 0.28 7.68 -0.51
CA ILE A 239 -1.00 7.35 -1.12
C ILE A 239 -2.05 8.27 -0.49
N THR A 240 -2.78 9.01 -1.32
CA THR A 240 -3.89 9.85 -0.87
C THR A 240 -5.16 9.52 -1.63
N ARG A 241 -6.30 9.99 -1.14
CA ARG A 241 -7.52 10.01 -1.94
C ARG A 241 -7.25 10.82 -3.21
N ALA A 242 -7.56 10.27 -4.37
CA ALA A 242 -7.62 11.08 -5.57
C ALA A 242 -8.67 12.18 -5.34
N PRO A 243 -8.44 13.41 -5.82
CA PRO A 243 -9.48 14.43 -5.78
C PRO A 243 -10.74 13.85 -6.44
N GLU A 244 -11.89 14.02 -5.80
CA GLU A 244 -13.15 13.62 -6.41
C GLU A 244 -13.22 14.23 -7.80
N GLN A 245 -13.31 13.39 -8.84
CA GLN A 245 -13.64 13.95 -10.14
C GLN A 245 -15.05 14.52 -10.00
N PRO A 246 -15.28 15.77 -10.45
CA PRO A 246 -16.60 16.34 -10.42
C PRO A 246 -17.55 15.37 -11.12
N GLY A 247 -18.70 15.12 -10.48
CA GLY A 247 -19.77 14.35 -11.08
C GLY A 247 -20.13 14.94 -12.44
N VAL A 248 -20.76 14.15 -13.29
CA VAL A 248 -21.23 14.66 -14.59
C VAL A 248 -22.72 14.57 -14.67
N ALA A 249 -23.35 15.66 -15.12
CA ALA A 249 -24.74 15.65 -15.58
C ALA A 249 -24.75 15.48 -17.09
N VAL A 250 -25.60 14.57 -17.55
CA VAL A 250 -25.69 14.16 -18.95
C VAL A 250 -27.09 14.46 -19.46
N THR A 251 -27.17 14.98 -20.68
CA THR A 251 -28.44 15.13 -21.39
C THR A 251 -28.30 14.59 -22.80
N ALA A 252 -29.34 13.92 -23.30
CA ALA A 252 -29.42 13.45 -24.68
C ALA A 252 -30.64 14.05 -25.40
N ASP A 253 -30.44 14.62 -26.59
CA ASP A 253 -31.52 15.15 -27.44
C ASP A 253 -31.76 14.22 -28.64
N ALA A 254 -32.78 13.38 -28.52
CA ALA A 254 -33.16 12.46 -29.59
C ALA A 254 -33.56 13.16 -30.89
N ARG A 255 -34.00 14.42 -30.85
CA ARG A 255 -34.48 15.17 -32.05
C ARG A 255 -33.35 15.52 -33.01
N VAL A 256 -32.13 15.62 -32.52
CA VAL A 256 -30.93 15.88 -33.34
C VAL A 256 -30.07 14.63 -33.50
N CYS A 257 -30.46 13.50 -32.91
CA CYS A 257 -29.73 12.26 -33.02
C CYS A 257 -29.85 11.66 -34.42
N VAL A 258 -28.72 11.20 -34.97
CA VAL A 258 -28.63 10.57 -36.30
C VAL A 258 -28.49 9.05 -36.24
N GLY A 259 -28.67 8.44 -35.06
CA GLY A 259 -28.67 6.98 -34.88
C GLY A 259 -27.31 6.28 -35.04
N ALA A 260 -26.19 7.01 -34.89
CA ALA A 260 -24.85 6.47 -35.13
C ALA A 260 -24.28 5.53 -34.05
N GLY A 261 -24.99 5.35 -32.92
CA GLY A 261 -24.64 4.39 -31.85
C GLY A 261 -23.34 4.65 -31.08
N GLN A 262 -22.63 5.76 -31.35
CA GLN A 262 -21.32 6.03 -30.72
C GLN A 262 -21.39 6.20 -29.21
N CYS A 263 -22.53 6.63 -28.67
CA CYS A 263 -22.77 6.78 -27.25
C CYS A 263 -22.86 5.42 -26.54
N VAL A 264 -23.66 4.48 -27.07
CA VAL A 264 -23.77 3.11 -26.55
C VAL A 264 -22.44 2.38 -26.60
N LEU A 265 -21.69 2.52 -27.69
CA LEU A 265 -20.37 1.90 -27.81
C LEU A 265 -19.35 2.44 -26.79
N ALA A 266 -19.48 3.70 -26.40
CA ALA A 266 -18.54 4.35 -25.48
C ALA A 266 -18.92 4.16 -24.00
N ALA A 267 -20.21 4.12 -23.68
CA ALA A 267 -20.75 4.04 -22.33
C ALA A 267 -22.11 3.30 -22.32
N PRO A 268 -22.12 1.97 -22.48
CA PRO A 268 -23.35 1.17 -22.58
C PRO A 268 -24.17 1.16 -21.28
N ASP A 269 -23.53 1.44 -20.14
CA ASP A 269 -24.23 1.53 -18.85
C ASP A 269 -24.99 2.87 -18.66
N VAL A 270 -24.79 3.84 -19.57
CA VAL A 270 -25.39 5.19 -19.50
C VAL A 270 -26.30 5.48 -20.68
N PHE A 271 -26.05 4.88 -21.85
CA PHE A 271 -26.82 5.09 -23.06
C PHE A 271 -27.28 3.78 -23.69
N ASP A 272 -28.47 3.84 -24.29
CA ASP A 272 -29.01 2.79 -25.16
C ASP A 272 -29.49 3.39 -26.49
N GLN A 273 -29.92 2.54 -27.43
CA GLN A 273 -30.64 2.94 -28.63
C GLN A 273 -32.03 2.33 -28.65
N ASP A 274 -33.02 3.18 -28.95
CA ASP A 274 -34.39 2.74 -29.16
C ASP A 274 -34.46 1.77 -30.35
N ALA A 275 -35.10 0.61 -30.15
CA ALA A 275 -35.08 -0.47 -31.12
C ALA A 275 -35.90 -0.19 -32.39
N GLU A 276 -36.88 0.71 -32.33
CA GLU A 276 -37.74 1.05 -33.48
C GLU A 276 -37.19 2.23 -34.28
N THR A 277 -36.66 3.24 -33.58
CA THR A 277 -36.21 4.51 -34.17
C THR A 277 -34.70 4.60 -34.35
N GLY A 278 -33.92 3.77 -33.64
CA GLY A 278 -32.45 3.81 -33.61
C GLY A 278 -31.87 5.03 -32.89
N LEU A 279 -32.71 5.87 -32.27
CA LEU A 279 -32.29 7.09 -31.60
C LEU A 279 -31.77 6.82 -30.19
N VAL A 280 -30.96 7.74 -29.68
CA VAL A 280 -30.35 7.62 -28.35
C VAL A 280 -31.41 7.63 -27.25
N VAL A 281 -31.24 6.74 -26.27
CA VAL A 281 -31.94 6.71 -24.99
C VAL A 281 -30.91 6.93 -23.89
N LEU A 282 -31.18 7.86 -22.97
CA LEU A 282 -30.34 8.11 -21.79
C LEU A 282 -30.87 7.29 -20.62
N LEU A 283 -30.02 6.41 -20.07
CA LEU A 283 -30.37 5.51 -18.96
C LEU A 283 -30.14 6.17 -17.59
N ASP A 284 -29.11 7.01 -17.48
CA ASP A 284 -28.74 7.72 -16.25
C ASP A 284 -28.28 9.15 -16.55
N GLU A 285 -28.99 10.14 -16.01
CA GLU A 285 -28.67 11.57 -16.17
C GLU A 285 -27.52 12.03 -15.27
N ALA A 286 -27.21 11.30 -14.20
CA ALA A 286 -26.16 11.62 -13.24
C ALA A 286 -25.29 10.38 -12.94
N PRO A 287 -24.58 9.86 -13.95
CA PRO A 287 -23.86 8.60 -13.83
C PRO A 287 -22.75 8.68 -12.78
N PRO A 288 -22.44 7.57 -12.09
CA PRO A 288 -21.36 7.49 -11.12
C PRO A 288 -20.03 8.02 -11.68
N THR A 289 -19.24 8.66 -10.81
CA THR A 289 -17.93 9.25 -11.16
C THR A 289 -17.00 8.34 -11.99
N PRO A 290 -16.91 7.01 -11.75
CA PRO A 290 -16.10 6.13 -12.60
C PRO A 290 -16.51 6.10 -14.09
N LEU A 291 -17.78 6.41 -14.41
CA LEU A 291 -18.28 6.46 -15.79
C LEU A 291 -18.06 7.82 -16.46
N ALA A 292 -17.59 8.84 -15.73
CA ALA A 292 -17.47 10.21 -16.24
C ALA A 292 -16.63 10.29 -17.51
N ASP A 293 -15.50 9.59 -17.59
CA ASP A 293 -14.66 9.60 -18.79
C ASP A 293 -15.30 8.86 -19.97
N ALA A 294 -16.01 7.77 -19.72
CA ALA A 294 -16.77 7.05 -20.75
C ALA A 294 -17.86 7.95 -21.36
N VAL A 295 -18.57 8.69 -20.51
CA VAL A 295 -19.61 9.65 -20.88
C VAL A 295 -19.04 10.85 -21.64
N ARG A 296 -17.90 11.41 -21.20
CA ARG A 296 -17.19 12.48 -21.94
C ARG A 296 -16.76 12.00 -23.33
N ARG A 297 -16.26 10.76 -23.44
CA ARG A 297 -15.94 10.15 -24.74
C ARG A 297 -17.19 9.96 -25.61
N ALA A 298 -18.32 9.54 -25.03
CA ALA A 298 -19.58 9.40 -25.75
C ALA A 298 -20.03 10.74 -26.36
N ALA A 299 -19.96 11.83 -25.58
CA ALA A 299 -20.26 13.18 -26.08
C ALA A 299 -19.29 13.63 -27.18
N HIS A 300 -17.98 13.42 -26.99
CA HIS A 300 -16.96 13.79 -27.97
C HIS A 300 -17.11 13.04 -29.30
N ARG A 301 -17.55 11.78 -29.25
CA ARG A 301 -17.76 10.94 -30.44
C ARG A 301 -19.13 11.12 -31.09
N CYS A 302 -20.03 11.91 -30.49
CA CYS A 302 -21.38 12.11 -31.02
C CYS A 302 -21.34 12.99 -32.27
N PRO A 303 -21.60 12.44 -33.48
CA PRO A 303 -21.44 13.21 -34.72
C PRO A 303 -22.47 14.33 -34.89
N SER A 304 -23.63 14.22 -34.23
CA SER A 304 -24.71 15.21 -34.29
C SER A 304 -24.76 16.17 -33.10
N GLY A 305 -23.89 16.00 -32.09
CA GLY A 305 -23.96 16.78 -30.85
C GLY A 305 -25.20 16.49 -29.99
N ALA A 306 -25.85 15.33 -30.16
CA ALA A 306 -27.03 14.93 -29.40
C ALA A 306 -26.74 14.68 -27.90
N VAL A 307 -25.48 14.41 -27.52
CA VAL A 307 -25.08 14.15 -26.13
C VAL A 307 -24.32 15.36 -25.58
N THR A 308 -24.78 15.92 -24.48
CA THR A 308 -24.12 17.01 -23.75
C THR A 308 -23.73 16.56 -22.34
N VAL A 309 -22.55 16.98 -21.89
CA VAL A 309 -22.01 16.65 -20.57
C VAL A 309 -21.63 17.94 -19.85
N ARG A 310 -22.04 18.07 -18.60
CA ARG A 310 -21.71 19.19 -17.71
C ARG A 310 -21.03 18.65 -16.47
N ASN A 311 -20.01 19.35 -15.99
CA ASN A 311 -19.43 19.04 -14.69
C ASN A 311 -20.36 19.56 -13.59
N GLU A 312 -20.65 18.71 -12.63
CA GLU A 312 -21.30 19.06 -11.37
C GLU A 312 -20.27 19.02 -10.25
N VAL A 313 -20.25 20.08 -9.45
CA VAL A 313 -19.56 20.06 -8.16
C VAL A 313 -20.59 19.53 -7.17
N ARG A 314 -20.33 18.36 -6.61
CA ARG A 314 -21.17 17.78 -5.56
C ARG A 314 -20.72 18.26 -4.19
#